data_AF-A0A0M9ARM6-F1
#
_entry.id   AF-A0A0M9ARM6-F1
#
_cell.length_a   1.000
_cell.length_b   1.000
_cell.length_c   1.000
_cell.angle_alpha   90.00
_cell.angle_beta   90.00
_cell.angle_gamma   90.00
#
_symmetry.space_group_name_H-M   'P 1'
#
loop_
_entity.id
_entity.type
_entity.pdbx_description
1 polymer ?
#
loop_
_entity_poly.entity_id
_entity_poly.type
_entity_poly.pdbx_seq_one_letter_code
_entity_poly.pdbx_strand_id
1 'polypeptide(L)' 'MDVICCPLDKATLELDADEADDEEVLAGTLTCTECGETYPIEDGIPNLLPPDMREEAAA' A
#
# COMPACT_ATOMS: atom_id res chain seq x y z
N MET A 1 -5.01 -1.33 14.23
CA MET A 1 -4.56 -1.76 12.89
C MET A 1 -3.09 -2.10 13.07
N ASP A 2 -2.83 -3.32 13.54
CA ASP A 2 -1.56 -3.69 14.19
C ASP A 2 -0.68 -4.60 13.31
N VAL A 3 -0.98 -4.72 12.02
CA VAL A 3 -0.37 -5.74 11.14
C VAL A 3 0.34 -5.16 9.91
N ILE A 4 -0.04 -3.97 9.41
CA ILE A 4 0.59 -3.43 8.19
C ILE A 4 1.60 -2.35 8.56
N CYS A 5 2.86 -2.68 8.36
CA CYS A 5 4.02 -1.80 8.52
C CYS A 5 4.74 -1.70 7.19
N CYS A 6 5.51 -0.64 6.98
CA CYS A 6 6.33 -0.53 5.79
C CYS A 6 7.38 -1.67 5.73
N PRO A 7 7.55 -2.34 4.58
CA PRO A 7 8.50 -3.44 4.43
C PRO A 7 9.98 -3.01 4.54
N LEU A 8 10.28 -1.72 4.37
CA LEU A 8 11.65 -1.18 4.38
C LEU A 8 12.14 -0.84 5.79
N ASP A 9 11.33 -0.08 6.52
CA ASP A 9 11.70 0.54 7.80
C ASP A 9 10.78 0.14 8.98
N LYS A 10 9.72 -0.62 8.70
CA LYS A 10 8.68 -1.04 9.67
C LYS A 10 7.95 0.12 10.34
N ALA A 11 7.97 1.29 9.72
CA ALA A 11 7.20 2.44 10.16
C ALA A 11 5.70 2.26 9.88
N THR A 12 4.91 3.18 10.42
CA THR A 12 3.46 3.24 10.21
C THR A 12 3.14 3.67 8.77
N LEU A 13 2.17 3.01 8.16
CA LEU A 13 1.61 3.42 6.88
C LEU A 13 0.30 4.18 7.11
N GLU A 14 0.14 5.32 6.45
CA GLU A 14 -1.12 6.03 6.33
C GLU A 14 -1.91 5.46 5.15
N LEU A 15 -3.14 5.02 5.42
CA LEU A 15 -4.07 4.51 4.43
C LEU A 15 -4.96 5.63 3.92
N ASP A 16 -4.88 5.91 2.64
CA ASP A 16 -5.83 6.75 1.90
C ASP A 16 -6.73 5.82 1.08
N ALA A 17 -8.03 5.77 1.39
CA ALA A 17 -8.97 4.91 0.70
C ALA A 17 -9.78 5.75 -0.30
N ASP A 18 -9.54 5.55 -1.59
CA ASP A 18 -10.29 6.20 -2.67
C ASP A 18 -11.65 5.53 -2.87
N GLU A 19 -11.68 4.20 -2.86
CA GLU A 19 -12.89 3.38 -3.00
C GLU A 19 -12.87 2.29 -1.94
N ALA A 20 -13.92 2.20 -1.12
CA ALA A 20 -14.05 1.20 -0.08
C ALA A 20 -15.48 0.67 -0.05
N ASP A 21 -15.61 -0.63 0.16
CA ASP A 21 -16.86 -1.34 0.39
C ASP A 21 -17.10 -1.51 1.91
N ASP A 22 -18.23 -2.08 2.31
CA ASP A 22 -18.66 -2.14 3.72
C ASP A 22 -17.62 -2.79 4.69
N GLU A 23 -16.72 -3.64 4.17
CA GLU A 23 -15.73 -4.37 4.99
C GLU A 23 -14.27 -4.27 4.47
N GLU A 24 -14.04 -3.80 3.22
CA GLU A 24 -12.72 -3.83 2.57
C GLU A 24 -12.47 -2.59 1.69
N VAL A 25 -11.22 -2.12 1.60
CA VAL A 25 -10.82 -1.00 0.72
C VAL A 25 -10.56 -1.53 -0.69
N LEU A 26 -11.39 -1.19 -1.68
CA LEU A 26 -11.29 -1.63 -3.07
C LEU A 26 -10.15 -0.93 -3.83
N ALA A 27 -10.01 0.38 -3.64
CA ALA A 27 -8.96 1.20 -4.23
C ALA A 27 -8.46 2.24 -3.24
N GLY A 28 -7.17 2.54 -3.30
CA GLY A 28 -6.54 3.45 -2.36
C GLY A 28 -5.02 3.45 -2.47
N THR A 29 -4.38 4.09 -1.51
CA THR A 29 -2.93 4.21 -1.44
C THR A 29 -2.45 4.18 0.00
N LEU A 30 -1.43 3.35 0.28
CA LEU A 30 -0.73 3.32 1.55
C LEU A 30 0.57 4.13 1.45
N THR A 31 0.70 5.20 2.21
CA THR A 31 1.89 6.06 2.23
C THR A 31 2.68 5.85 3.52
N CYS A 32 3.98 5.58 3.42
CA CYS A 32 4.84 5.51 4.60
C CYS A 32 5.20 6.90 5.11
N THR A 33 5.01 7.15 6.40
CA THR A 33 5.29 8.46 7.01
C THR A 33 6.79 8.75 7.18
N GLU A 34 7.64 7.72 7.15
CA GLU A 34 9.08 7.84 7.40
C GLU A 34 9.88 7.85 6.10
N CYS A 35 9.75 6.82 5.24
CA CYS A 35 10.45 6.77 3.96
C CYS A 35 9.72 7.49 2.81
N GLY A 36 8.44 7.82 2.96
CA GLY A 36 7.64 8.47 1.91
C GLY A 36 7.22 7.56 0.75
N GLU A 37 7.49 6.25 0.85
CA GLU A 37 7.10 5.28 -0.18
C GLU A 37 5.58 5.11 -0.25
N THR A 38 5.06 4.97 -1.46
CA THR A 38 3.62 4.88 -1.73
C THR A 38 3.26 3.55 -2.38
N TYR A 39 2.33 2.84 -1.78
CA TYR A 39 1.88 1.50 -2.16
C TYR A 39 0.42 1.57 -2.63
N PRO A 40 0.13 1.44 -3.93
CA PRO A 40 -1.22 1.51 -4.43
C PRO A 40 -2.02 0.25 -4.02
N ILE A 41 -3.32 0.42 -3.85
CA ILE A 41 -4.30 -0.62 -3.59
C ILE A 41 -5.21 -0.71 -4.82
N GLU A 42 -5.27 -1.89 -5.42
CA GLU A 42 -6.13 -2.18 -6.58
C GLU A 42 -6.85 -3.51 -6.33
N ASP A 43 -8.15 -3.56 -6.62
CA ASP A 43 -9.00 -4.76 -6.44
C ASP A 43 -8.98 -5.31 -5.00
N GLY A 44 -8.82 -4.43 -4.01
CA GLY A 44 -8.68 -4.84 -2.61
C GLY A 44 -7.29 -5.34 -2.20
N ILE A 45 -6.33 -5.38 -3.13
CA ILE A 45 -5.00 -5.94 -2.88
C ILE A 45 -3.95 -4.82 -2.80
N PRO A 46 -3.42 -4.51 -1.60
CA PRO A 46 -2.34 -3.53 -1.45
C PRO A 46 -1.02 -4.07 -2.04
N ASN A 47 -0.46 -3.35 -3.00
CA ASN A 47 0.81 -3.70 -3.62
C ASN A 47 1.99 -3.18 -2.79
N LEU A 48 2.39 -3.95 -1.78
CA LEU A 48 3.53 -3.66 -0.88
C LEU A 48 4.91 -4.04 -1.47
N LEU A 49 5.00 -4.30 -2.78
CA LEU A 49 6.29 -4.60 -3.41
C LEU A 49 7.15 -3.33 -3.49
N PRO A 50 8.47 -3.42 -3.23
CA PRO A 50 9.36 -2.29 -3.45
C PRO A 50 9.29 -1.86 -4.93
N PRO A 51 9.42 -0.55 -5.21
CA PRO A 51 9.30 0.00 -6.57
C PRO A 51 10.26 -0.68 -7.57
N ASP A 52 11.47 -1.05 -7.13
CA ASP A 52 12.46 -1.80 -7.93
C ASP A 52 11.97 -3.15 -8.46
N MET A 53 10.93 -3.74 -7.86
CA MET A 53 10.35 -5.03 -8.29
C MET A 53 8.98 -4.88 -8.96
N ARG A 54 8.36 -3.69 -8.92
CA ARG A 54 7.05 -3.42 -9.55
C ARG A 54 7.14 -3.29 -11.08
N GLU A 55 8.30 -2.92 -11.62
CA GLU A 55 8.51 -2.80 -13.07
C GLU A 55 8.44 -4.13 -13.84
N GLU A 56 8.59 -5.29 -13.18
CA GLU A 56 8.58 -6.60 -13.87
C GLU A 56 7.16 -7.17 -14.08
N ALA A 57 6.14 -6.64 -13.40
CA ALA A 57 4.75 -7.10 -13.53
C ALA A 57 3.94 -6.37 -14.61
N ALA A 58 4.51 -5.34 -15.26
CA ALA A 58 3.84 -4.57 -16.32
C ALA A 58 4.24 -5.00 -17.75
N ALA A 59 4.85 -6.18 -17.93
CA ALA A 59 5.26 -6.70 -19.23
C ALA A 59 4.25 -7.70 -19.83
#